data_AF-A0A7W0L5C2-F1
#
_entry.id   AF-A0A7W0L5C2-F1
#
_cell.length_a   1.000
_cell.length_b   1.000
_cell.length_c   1.000
_cell.angle_alpha   90.00
_cell.angle_beta   90.00
_cell.angle_gamma   90.00
#
_symmetry.space_group_name_H-M   'P 1'
#
loop_
_entity.id
_entity.type
_entity.pdbx_description
1 polymer ?
#
loop_
_entity_poly.entity_id
_entity_poly.type
_entity_poly.pdbx_seq_one_letter_code
_entity_poly.pdbx_strand_id
1 'polypeptide(L)'
;MTIVTSLTRRFALVLVAVLAALVPASSGGAQERAIPVMVQTVPALTGVGFSVDDDDFSSDATGLALVTVQQPGGYQVSVGDSQVDPDTRVTFVRWGDGIEEPERRVSVSSFTYLQAGFQVSQRVDFRFSDAAGGSLADGIDSFVLTDSAGRDVELSGGSAHWLETNRLIFSPDGLKSRRLTYHIREVVVDGRRIEPVSASGFSPTEESWEVSLPVGLGSNGEDRGQGGEGSGGAGESASMNVLGLVLVAGLLLMAIAVGLPANRRVLKRFLPSATPRESISRLRATSRESISRLRATSRESTSRLRATCEPILAKVAARPRLTTAIVRGRFVRRPPRQVSELVRVRLKDGRTIEGWTDHEVEKDHVAVRLAQIDRVRDQSGRSVGSTPRDAFVLQSQIATLEVLVTSAEGPIVTREEENEEARVIDLRAEDARRE
;
A
#
# COMPACT_ATOMS: atom_id res chain seq x y z
N MET A 1 54.03 11.70 52.53
CA MET A 1 52.78 12.44 52.27
C MET A 1 51.64 11.41 52.24
N THR A 2 51.28 10.87 53.42
CA THR A 2 49.99 11.08 54.14
C THR A 2 48.81 10.41 53.40
N ILE A 3 48.48 9.11 53.57
CA ILE A 3 47.85 8.37 54.69
C ILE A 3 46.61 9.06 55.29
N VAL A 4 45.40 8.49 55.06
CA VAL A 4 44.29 8.25 56.03
C VAL A 4 43.37 7.14 55.43
N THR A 5 43.44 5.84 55.78
CA THR A 5 42.78 5.06 56.87
C THR A 5 41.25 5.12 57.03
N SER A 6 40.58 4.03 56.59
CA SER A 6 39.59 3.17 57.27
C SER A 6 38.58 3.72 58.30
N LEU A 7 37.31 3.28 58.21
CA LEU A 7 36.53 2.88 59.39
C LEU A 7 35.44 1.80 59.10
N THR A 8 35.77 0.57 59.48
CA THR A 8 34.99 -0.51 60.12
C THR A 8 33.94 -0.02 61.15
N ARG A 9 32.90 -0.71 61.67
CA ARG A 9 32.26 -2.04 61.62
C ARG A 9 31.09 -1.99 62.65
N ARG A 10 30.04 -2.81 62.44
CA ARG A 10 29.24 -3.56 63.46
C ARG A 10 28.20 -2.86 64.36
N PHE A 11 26.95 -3.32 64.22
CA PHE A 11 26.01 -3.79 65.28
C PHE A 11 25.05 -4.80 64.58
N ALA A 12 25.18 -6.13 64.68
CA ALA A 12 24.75 -7.06 65.73
C ALA A 12 23.25 -6.89 66.14
N LEU A 13 22.30 -7.64 65.57
CA LEU A 13 21.79 -8.99 65.92
C LEU A 13 20.59 -8.93 66.91
N VAL A 14 19.58 -9.76 66.61
CA VAL A 14 18.41 -10.21 67.42
C VAL A 14 17.06 -9.54 67.07
N LEU A 15 16.25 -10.21 66.24
CA LEU A 15 14.98 -10.80 66.68
C LEU A 15 14.48 -11.85 65.65
N VAL A 16 14.60 -13.12 66.01
CA VAL A 16 13.85 -14.23 65.40
C VAL A 16 12.58 -14.39 66.23
N ALA A 17 11.42 -14.05 65.66
CA ALA A 17 10.11 -14.42 66.19
C ALA A 17 9.05 -14.37 65.08
N VAL A 18 8.68 -15.56 64.61
CA VAL A 18 7.33 -16.00 64.18
C VAL A 18 6.49 -15.01 63.35
N LEU A 19 6.47 -15.20 62.03
CA LEU A 19 5.26 -15.01 61.22
C LEU A 19 5.31 -15.88 59.94
N ALA A 20 5.30 -17.19 60.15
CA ALA A 20 4.88 -18.13 59.13
C ALA A 20 3.36 -18.24 59.19
N ALA A 21 2.64 -17.38 58.47
CA ALA A 21 1.24 -17.54 58.04
C ALA A 21 0.70 -16.22 57.48
N LEU A 22 1.01 -15.92 56.22
CA LEU A 22 0.24 -15.06 55.31
C LEU A 22 1.02 -15.02 53.99
N VAL A 23 1.22 -16.19 53.37
CA VAL A 23 1.37 -16.21 51.92
C VAL A 23 -0.04 -15.90 51.43
N PRO A 24 -0.34 -14.71 50.86
CA PRO A 24 -1.62 -14.52 50.21
C PRO A 24 -1.71 -15.62 49.17
N ALA A 25 -2.72 -16.48 49.30
CA ALA A 25 -3.11 -17.38 48.23
C ALA A 25 -3.24 -16.49 47.01
N SER A 26 -2.32 -16.65 46.06
CA SER A 26 -2.41 -16.07 44.74
C SER A 26 -3.66 -16.67 44.14
N SER A 27 -4.80 -16.02 44.39
CA SER A 27 -6.02 -16.21 43.64
C SER A 27 -5.59 -16.17 42.20
N GLY A 28 -5.73 -17.30 41.51
CA GLY A 28 -5.49 -17.40 40.08
C GLY A 28 -6.38 -16.37 39.41
N GLY A 29 -5.85 -15.17 39.24
CA GLY A 29 -6.47 -14.12 38.48
C GLY A 29 -6.59 -14.72 37.10
N ALA A 30 -7.82 -14.96 36.66
CA ALA A 30 -8.10 -15.31 35.29
C ALA A 30 -7.34 -14.28 34.45
N GLN A 31 -6.28 -14.75 33.79
CA GLN A 31 -5.33 -13.90 33.11
C GLN A 31 -6.13 -13.18 32.02
N GLU A 32 -6.45 -11.91 32.26
CA GLU A 32 -7.28 -11.11 31.35
C GLU A 32 -6.56 -11.10 30.01
N ARG A 33 -7.16 -11.80 29.05
CA ARG A 33 -6.47 -12.19 27.83
C ARG A 33 -6.51 -11.00 26.88
N ALA A 34 -5.42 -10.22 26.88
CA ALA A 34 -5.23 -9.09 25.99
C ALA A 34 -5.57 -9.46 24.53
N ILE A 35 -6.47 -8.68 23.92
CA ILE A 35 -7.00 -8.88 22.58
C ILE A 35 -6.31 -7.90 21.62
N PRO A 36 -5.52 -8.38 20.65
CA PRO A 36 -4.77 -7.50 19.77
C PRO A 36 -5.64 -6.82 18.71
N VAL A 37 -5.42 -5.52 18.52
CA VAL A 37 -5.96 -4.71 17.42
C VAL A 37 -4.78 -4.20 16.61
N MET A 38 -4.75 -4.55 15.32
CA MET A 38 -3.68 -4.16 14.42
C MET A 38 -4.22 -3.28 13.29
N VAL A 39 -3.55 -2.16 13.05
CA VAL A 39 -3.82 -1.27 11.91
C VAL A 39 -2.62 -1.29 10.98
N GLN A 40 -2.86 -1.58 9.70
CA GLN A 40 -1.87 -1.43 8.64
C GLN A 40 -2.12 -0.14 7.85
N THR A 41 -1.11 0.70 7.75
CA THR A 41 -1.09 1.84 6.83
C THR A 41 -0.86 1.35 5.39
N VAL A 42 -1.58 1.93 4.44
CA VAL A 42 -1.38 1.70 3.01
C VAL A 42 -1.21 3.07 2.33
N PRO A 43 -0.03 3.41 1.76
CA PRO A 43 1.22 2.64 1.78
C PRO A 43 1.76 2.47 3.20
N ALA A 44 2.78 1.62 3.37
CA ALA A 44 3.45 1.47 4.66
C ALA A 44 4.11 2.80 5.05
N LEU A 45 3.59 3.43 6.11
CA LEU A 45 4.02 4.72 6.64
C LEU A 45 4.42 4.58 8.10
N THR A 46 5.55 5.17 8.47
CA THR A 46 6.05 5.17 9.85
C THR A 46 5.51 6.37 10.63
N GLY A 47 5.23 6.18 11.91
CA GLY A 47 4.86 7.26 12.83
C GLY A 47 3.44 7.78 12.66
N VAL A 48 2.58 7.11 11.89
CA VAL A 48 1.17 7.48 11.78
C VAL A 48 0.49 7.18 13.10
N GLY A 49 -0.11 8.20 13.71
CA GLY A 49 -0.81 8.10 14.99
C GLY A 49 -2.21 7.50 14.83
N PHE A 50 -2.57 6.60 15.73
CA PHE A 50 -3.89 6.01 15.87
C PHE A 50 -4.31 6.05 17.33
N SER A 51 -5.61 6.05 17.59
CA SER A 51 -6.15 5.79 18.92
C SER A 51 -7.19 4.68 18.87
N VAL A 52 -7.24 3.85 19.92
CA VAL A 52 -8.38 2.98 20.23
C VAL A 52 -8.94 3.46 21.57
N ASP A 53 -10.13 4.06 21.54
CA ASP A 53 -10.67 4.89 22.61
C ASP A 53 -9.64 5.97 23.02
N ASP A 54 -9.08 5.86 24.25
CA ASP A 54 -8.09 6.79 24.81
C ASP A 54 -6.63 6.27 24.72
N ASP A 55 -6.42 5.07 24.16
CA ASP A 55 -5.09 4.48 24.03
C ASP A 55 -4.46 4.84 22.67
N ASP A 56 -3.44 5.71 22.72
CA ASP A 56 -2.66 6.12 21.55
C ASP A 56 -1.56 5.12 21.20
N PHE A 57 -1.36 4.89 19.91
CA PHE A 57 -0.30 4.04 19.37
C PHE A 57 0.08 4.51 17.96
N SER A 58 1.25 4.10 17.47
CA SER A 58 1.74 4.54 16.17
C SER A 58 2.27 3.41 15.31
N SER A 59 2.24 3.61 14.00
CA SER A 59 2.79 2.67 13.04
C SER A 59 4.32 2.66 13.05
N ASP A 60 4.90 1.48 12.85
CA ASP A 60 6.34 1.30 12.78
C ASP A 60 6.92 1.46 11.35
N ALA A 61 8.19 1.09 11.17
CA ALA A 61 8.88 1.09 9.87
C ALA A 61 8.20 0.25 8.77
N THR A 62 7.37 -0.72 9.15
CA THR A 62 6.62 -1.59 8.22
C THR A 62 5.21 -1.10 7.97
N GLY A 63 4.82 0.03 8.59
CA GLY A 63 3.48 0.59 8.50
C GLY A 63 2.46 -0.12 9.40
N LEU A 64 2.90 -0.90 10.38
CA LEU A 64 2.02 -1.63 11.30
C LEU A 64 1.96 -0.95 12.66
N ALA A 65 0.75 -0.68 13.13
CA ALA A 65 0.46 -0.19 14.48
C ALA A 65 -0.29 -1.29 15.24
N LEU A 66 0.14 -1.60 16.46
CA LEU A 66 -0.43 -2.67 17.28
C LEU A 66 -0.75 -2.15 18.68
N VAL A 67 -1.98 -2.38 19.13
CA VAL A 67 -2.44 -2.14 20.50
C VAL A 67 -3.21 -3.36 21.00
N THR A 68 -3.40 -3.49 22.31
CA THR A 68 -4.22 -4.56 22.90
C THR A 68 -5.32 -3.97 23.76
N VAL A 69 -6.53 -4.48 23.61
CA VAL A 69 -7.67 -4.15 24.48
C VAL A 69 -7.93 -5.30 25.45
N GLN A 70 -8.53 -5.01 26.61
CA GLN A 70 -8.70 -6.01 27.67
C GLN A 70 -9.93 -6.92 27.46
N GLN A 71 -10.97 -6.41 26.79
CA GLN A 71 -12.26 -7.09 26.72
C GLN A 71 -12.83 -7.09 25.30
N PRO A 72 -13.62 -8.11 24.93
CA PRO A 72 -14.43 -8.04 23.72
C PRO A 72 -15.46 -6.90 23.79
N GLY A 73 -15.61 -6.09 22.75
CA GLY A 73 -16.50 -4.94 22.77
C GLY A 73 -16.50 -4.10 21.49
N GLY A 74 -17.27 -3.01 21.52
CA GLY A 74 -17.23 -1.98 20.50
C GLY A 74 -16.28 -0.87 20.92
N TYR A 75 -15.32 -0.55 20.06
CA TYR A 75 -14.26 0.43 20.31
C TYR A 75 -14.31 1.53 19.28
N GLN A 76 -13.98 2.76 19.68
CA GLN A 76 -13.77 3.87 18.77
C GLN A 76 -12.32 3.79 18.27
N VAL A 77 -12.12 3.72 16.96
CA VAL A 77 -10.78 3.76 16.35
C VAL A 77 -10.68 5.05 15.57
N SER A 78 -9.61 5.81 15.79
CA SER A 78 -9.37 7.07 15.09
C SER A 78 -7.96 7.11 14.49
N VAL A 79 -7.82 7.90 13.43
CA VAL A 79 -6.52 8.27 12.83
C VAL A 79 -6.20 9.69 13.26
N GLY A 80 -5.04 9.88 13.91
CA GLY A 80 -4.55 11.19 14.27
C GLY A 80 -3.97 11.95 13.08
N ASP A 81 -3.92 13.27 13.18
CA ASP A 81 -3.20 14.11 12.21
C ASP A 81 -1.74 13.66 12.13
N SER A 82 -1.30 13.31 10.93
CA SER A 82 0.04 12.77 10.71
C SER A 82 0.77 13.65 9.71
N GLN A 83 1.56 14.60 10.21
CA GLN A 83 2.63 15.21 9.42
C GLN A 83 3.92 14.46 9.76
N VAL A 84 4.48 13.75 8.78
CA VAL A 84 5.68 12.93 8.99
C VAL A 84 6.92 13.82 9.06
N ASP A 85 7.00 14.83 8.19
CA ASP A 85 8.09 15.81 8.14
C ASP A 85 7.61 17.11 7.41
N PRO A 86 8.43 18.19 7.34
CA PRO A 86 8.05 19.44 6.68
C PRO A 86 7.73 19.35 5.18
N ASP A 87 8.28 18.35 4.48
CA ASP A 87 8.21 18.21 3.02
C ASP A 87 7.35 17.00 2.59
N THR A 88 6.83 16.24 3.56
CA THR A 88 5.90 15.12 3.36
C THR A 88 4.57 15.37 4.07
N ARG A 89 3.51 15.49 3.27
CA ARG A 89 2.13 15.53 3.77
C ARG A 89 1.49 14.16 3.64
N VAL A 90 0.91 13.68 4.72
CA VAL A 90 0.12 12.46 4.74
C VAL A 90 -1.32 12.82 5.06
N THR A 91 -2.26 12.33 4.25
CA THR A 91 -3.69 12.59 4.42
C THR A 91 -4.43 11.27 4.42
N PHE A 92 -5.22 11.03 5.47
CA PHE A 92 -6.12 9.89 5.52
C PHE A 92 -7.17 10.01 4.42
N VAL A 93 -7.46 8.89 3.74
CA VAL A 93 -8.45 8.85 2.66
C VAL A 93 -9.61 7.93 3.02
N ARG A 94 -9.31 6.71 3.51
CA ARG A 94 -10.33 5.72 3.87
C ARG A 94 -9.78 4.50 4.57
N TRP A 95 -10.66 3.79 5.26
CA TRP A 95 -10.43 2.44 5.76
C TRP A 95 -10.56 1.39 4.65
N GLY A 96 -9.98 0.21 4.89
CA GLY A 96 -9.97 -0.91 3.96
C GLY A 96 -11.33 -1.56 3.71
N ASP A 97 -12.36 -1.22 4.48
CA ASP A 97 -13.75 -1.61 4.25
C ASP A 97 -14.60 -0.49 3.64
N GLY A 98 -13.98 0.63 3.23
CA GLY A 98 -14.60 1.69 2.45
C GLY A 98 -15.13 2.89 3.24
N ILE A 99 -15.03 2.90 4.57
CA ILE A 99 -15.39 4.06 5.41
C ILE A 99 -14.38 5.19 5.17
N GLU A 100 -14.85 6.41 4.90
CA GLU A 100 -13.98 7.58 4.57
C GLU A 100 -13.71 8.47 5.77
N GLU A 101 -14.47 8.30 6.85
CA GLU A 101 -14.26 9.03 8.09
C GLU A 101 -12.98 8.51 8.80
N PRO A 102 -12.09 9.40 9.26
CA PRO A 102 -10.87 9.01 9.98
C PRO A 102 -11.17 8.39 11.35
N GLU A 103 -12.41 8.53 11.82
CA GLU A 103 -12.90 8.01 13.07
C GLU A 103 -14.06 7.04 12.82
N ARG A 104 -14.07 5.87 13.48
CA ARG A 104 -15.10 4.84 13.30
C ARG A 104 -15.25 3.91 14.51
N ARG A 105 -16.41 3.27 14.64
CA ARG A 105 -16.58 2.13 15.56
C ARG A 105 -16.12 0.81 14.94
N VAL A 106 -15.50 -0.02 15.76
CA VAL A 106 -15.02 -1.35 15.39
C VAL A 106 -15.45 -2.35 16.47
N SER A 107 -15.98 -3.50 16.06
CA SER A 107 -16.32 -4.59 16.98
C SER A 107 -15.12 -5.52 17.13
N VAL A 108 -14.51 -5.50 18.31
CA VAL A 108 -13.35 -6.33 18.67
C VAL A 108 -13.85 -7.49 19.51
N SER A 109 -13.94 -8.68 18.92
CA SER A 109 -14.30 -9.90 19.66
C SER A 109 -13.08 -10.78 19.95
N SER A 110 -12.08 -10.68 19.08
CA SER A 110 -10.77 -11.31 19.18
C SER A 110 -9.79 -10.44 18.38
N PHE A 111 -8.73 -11.02 17.84
CA PHE A 111 -7.82 -10.30 16.95
C PHE A 111 -8.58 -9.54 15.86
N THR A 112 -8.31 -8.25 15.74
CA THR A 112 -8.95 -7.36 14.79
C THR A 112 -7.89 -6.72 13.90
N TYR A 113 -8.09 -6.83 12.58
CA TYR A 113 -7.19 -6.27 11.58
C TYR A 113 -7.90 -5.20 10.77
N LEU A 114 -7.26 -4.03 10.66
CA LEU A 114 -7.75 -2.89 9.93
C LEU A 114 -6.68 -2.42 8.93
N GLN A 115 -7.13 -1.88 7.79
CA GLN A 115 -6.25 -1.13 6.89
C GLN A 115 -6.69 0.32 6.85
N ALA A 116 -5.74 1.24 6.93
CA ALA A 116 -5.95 2.68 6.79
C ALA A 116 -5.19 3.17 5.55
N GLY A 117 -5.92 3.72 4.60
CA GLY A 117 -5.40 4.22 3.32
C GLY A 117 -5.04 5.69 3.41
N PHE A 118 -3.82 6.00 2.96
CA PHE A 118 -3.28 7.36 2.96
C PHE A 118 -2.85 7.82 1.57
N GLN A 119 -3.14 9.08 1.29
CA GLN A 119 -2.53 9.85 0.22
C GLN A 119 -1.29 10.53 0.77
N VAL A 120 -0.16 10.33 0.10
CA VAL A 120 1.12 10.93 0.43
C VAL A 120 1.42 11.97 -0.64
N SER A 121 1.76 13.17 -0.22
CA SER A 121 2.22 14.24 -1.11
C SER A 121 3.59 14.72 -0.66
N GLN A 122 4.47 15.01 -1.62
CA GLN A 122 5.76 15.63 -1.33
C GLN A 122 5.82 17.02 -1.93
N ARG A 123 6.55 17.90 -1.25
CA ARG A 123 6.88 19.22 -1.76
C ARG A 123 8.05 19.09 -2.74
N VAL A 124 7.82 19.53 -3.98
CA VAL A 124 8.79 19.44 -5.07
C VAL A 124 9.15 20.85 -5.54
N ASP A 125 10.42 21.17 -5.51
CA ASP A 125 10.98 22.40 -6.06
C ASP A 125 11.24 22.25 -7.56
N PHE A 126 10.60 23.09 -8.37
CA PHE A 126 10.81 23.07 -9.81
C PHE A 126 11.93 24.02 -10.22
N ARG A 127 12.83 23.56 -11.10
CA ARG A 127 13.94 24.36 -11.63
C ARG A 127 13.89 24.35 -13.15
N PHE A 128 13.31 25.40 -13.70
CA PHE A 128 13.22 25.57 -15.15
C PHE A 128 14.47 26.27 -15.68
N SER A 129 15.07 25.70 -16.72
CA SER A 129 16.22 26.30 -17.42
C SER A 129 15.99 26.37 -18.92
N ASP A 130 16.58 27.36 -19.57
CA ASP A 130 16.68 27.40 -21.02
C ASP A 130 17.80 26.45 -21.53
N ALA A 131 17.99 26.41 -22.85
CA ALA A 131 19.03 25.61 -23.50
C ALA A 131 20.47 26.12 -23.22
N ALA A 132 20.63 27.36 -22.76
CA ALA A 132 21.89 27.94 -22.34
C ALA A 132 22.18 27.75 -20.83
N GLY A 133 21.25 27.16 -20.08
CA GLY A 133 21.33 26.97 -18.63
C GLY A 133 20.86 28.18 -17.81
N GLY A 134 20.27 29.21 -18.44
CA GLY A 134 19.66 30.34 -17.75
C GLY A 134 18.40 29.92 -17.01
N SER A 135 18.24 30.39 -15.76
CA SER A 135 17.04 30.12 -14.96
C SER A 135 15.83 30.84 -15.54
N LEU A 136 14.70 30.13 -15.65
CA LEU A 136 13.42 30.66 -16.13
C LEU A 136 12.36 30.76 -15.02
N ALA A 137 12.74 30.58 -13.74
CA ALA A 137 11.80 30.46 -12.62
C ALA A 137 10.77 31.60 -12.53
N ASP A 138 11.21 32.85 -12.74
CA ASP A 138 10.34 34.04 -12.66
C ASP A 138 9.45 34.24 -13.90
N GLY A 139 9.79 33.60 -15.03
CA GLY A 139 9.04 33.70 -16.29
C GLY A 139 7.97 32.62 -16.46
N ILE A 140 7.90 31.63 -15.57
CA ILE A 140 6.89 30.56 -15.65
C ILE A 140 5.55 31.08 -15.15
N ASP A 141 4.56 31.16 -16.05
CA ASP A 141 3.19 31.49 -15.67
C ASP A 141 2.45 30.25 -15.14
N SER A 142 2.52 29.15 -15.90
CA SER A 142 1.90 27.87 -15.54
C SER A 142 2.54 26.70 -16.27
N PHE A 143 2.27 25.48 -15.80
CA PHE A 143 2.63 24.26 -16.49
C PHE A 143 1.66 23.14 -16.16
N VAL A 144 1.53 22.19 -17.08
CA VAL A 144 0.65 21.03 -16.95
C VAL A 144 1.48 19.77 -16.82
N LEU A 145 1.28 19.07 -15.71
CA LEU A 145 1.78 17.73 -15.48
C LEU A 145 0.73 16.69 -15.86
N THR A 146 1.15 15.58 -16.43
CA THR A 146 0.29 14.40 -16.58
C THR A 146 0.86 13.26 -15.74
N ASP A 147 0.06 12.74 -14.82
CA ASP A 147 0.46 11.60 -13.98
C ASP A 147 0.39 10.26 -14.74
N SER A 148 0.98 9.22 -14.17
CA SER A 148 1.02 7.87 -14.77
C SER A 148 -0.36 7.20 -14.90
N ALA A 149 -1.41 7.80 -14.36
CA ALA A 149 -2.79 7.39 -14.54
C ALA A 149 -3.53 8.22 -15.61
N GLY A 150 -2.85 9.17 -16.25
CA GLY A 150 -3.39 10.03 -17.31
C GLY A 150 -4.20 11.21 -16.80
N ARG A 151 -4.12 11.56 -15.50
CA ARG A 151 -4.73 12.79 -14.98
C ARG A 151 -3.77 13.96 -15.17
N ASP A 152 -4.32 15.05 -15.65
CA ASP A 152 -3.61 16.32 -15.74
C ASP A 152 -3.73 17.13 -14.46
N VAL A 153 -2.63 17.78 -14.08
CA VAL A 153 -2.55 18.73 -12.96
C VAL A 153 -1.92 20.00 -13.50
N GLU A 154 -2.66 21.10 -13.46
CA GLU A 154 -2.15 22.42 -13.80
C GLU A 154 -1.60 23.09 -12.54
N LEU A 155 -0.38 23.62 -12.65
CA LEU A 155 0.34 24.33 -11.60
C LEU A 155 0.68 25.73 -12.10
N SER A 156 0.75 26.69 -11.19
CA SER A 156 1.01 28.11 -11.49
C SER A 156 2.32 28.57 -10.88
N GLY A 157 3.10 29.35 -11.63
CA GLY A 157 4.43 29.77 -11.22
C GLY A 157 5.50 28.69 -11.40
N GLY A 158 6.78 29.05 -11.26
CA GLY A 158 7.92 28.13 -11.29
C GLY A 158 8.38 27.65 -9.91
N SER A 159 7.56 27.83 -8.86
CA SER A 159 7.94 27.59 -7.46
C SER A 159 7.66 26.16 -6.99
N ALA A 160 7.85 25.91 -5.68
CA ALA A 160 7.57 24.62 -5.07
C ALA A 160 6.07 24.26 -5.09
N HIS A 161 5.74 23.01 -5.41
CA HIS A 161 4.36 22.51 -5.34
C HIS A 161 4.27 21.16 -4.61
N TRP A 162 3.11 20.91 -4.00
CA TRP A 162 2.79 19.60 -3.44
C TRP A 162 2.31 18.67 -4.55
N LEU A 163 3.03 17.56 -4.77
CA LEU A 163 2.64 16.52 -5.70
C LEU A 163 2.30 15.23 -4.97
N GLU A 164 1.22 14.58 -5.38
CA GLU A 164 0.87 13.25 -4.89
C GLU A 164 1.94 12.23 -5.30
N THR A 165 2.51 11.49 -4.35
CA THR A 165 3.50 10.45 -4.64
C THR A 165 2.84 9.13 -4.98
N ASN A 166 1.58 8.96 -4.59
CA ASN A 166 0.86 7.70 -4.70
C ASN A 166 -0.64 7.90 -5.01
N ARG A 167 -1.26 6.83 -5.50
CA ARG A 167 -2.71 6.70 -5.61
C ARG A 167 -3.17 5.44 -4.90
N LEU A 168 -4.21 5.57 -4.09
CA LEU A 168 -4.88 4.44 -3.48
C LEU A 168 -5.79 3.75 -4.49
N ILE A 169 -5.73 2.42 -4.49
CA ILE A 169 -6.60 1.54 -5.26
C ILE A 169 -7.35 0.69 -4.24
N PHE A 170 -8.68 0.80 -4.26
CA PHE A 170 -9.57 -0.02 -3.46
C PHE A 170 -10.01 -1.24 -4.26
N SER A 171 -9.91 -2.42 -3.66
CA SER A 171 -10.29 -3.68 -4.27
C SER A 171 -10.91 -4.62 -3.23
N PRO A 172 -11.60 -5.70 -3.64
CA PRO A 172 -12.06 -6.73 -2.70
C PRO A 172 -10.93 -7.35 -1.86
N ASP A 173 -9.70 -7.35 -2.36
CA ASP A 173 -8.50 -7.83 -1.65
C ASP A 173 -7.94 -6.81 -0.64
N GLY A 174 -8.63 -5.68 -0.44
CA GLY A 174 -8.20 -4.57 0.41
C GLY A 174 -7.58 -3.40 -0.37
N LEU A 175 -6.82 -2.59 0.37
CA LEU A 175 -6.17 -1.38 -0.16
C LEU A 175 -4.82 -1.71 -0.77
N LYS A 176 -4.55 -1.12 -1.93
CA LYS A 176 -3.24 -1.14 -2.59
C LYS A 176 -2.80 0.28 -2.87
N SER A 177 -1.51 0.56 -2.76
CA SER A 177 -0.94 1.85 -3.15
C SER A 177 -0.14 1.71 -4.44
N ARG A 178 -0.37 2.60 -5.40
CA ARG A 178 0.38 2.67 -6.65
C ARG A 178 1.17 3.97 -6.69
N ARG A 179 2.48 3.87 -6.88
CA ARG A 179 3.34 5.05 -7.05
C ARG A 179 2.95 5.83 -8.30
N LEU A 180 2.94 7.15 -8.20
CA LEU A 180 2.74 8.06 -9.33
C LEU A 180 4.10 8.51 -9.89
N THR A 181 4.13 8.65 -11.21
CA THR A 181 5.18 9.36 -11.93
C THR A 181 4.54 10.43 -12.78
N TYR A 182 5.24 11.52 -13.00
CA TYR A 182 4.75 12.67 -13.74
C TYR A 182 5.62 12.92 -14.96
N HIS A 183 5.03 13.53 -15.99
CA HIS A 183 5.78 14.16 -17.06
C HIS A 183 5.16 15.53 -17.32
N ILE A 184 6.01 16.49 -17.68
CA ILE A 184 5.53 17.81 -18.08
C ILE A 184 5.03 17.69 -19.51
N ARG A 185 3.77 18.06 -19.71
CA ARG A 185 3.13 18.07 -21.02
C ARG A 185 3.24 19.44 -21.68
N GLU A 186 3.08 20.50 -20.89
CA GLU A 186 2.98 21.87 -21.38
C GLU A 186 3.59 22.83 -20.36
N VAL A 187 4.28 23.86 -20.84
CA VAL A 187 4.73 24.99 -20.01
C VAL A 187 4.34 26.29 -20.69
N VAL A 188 3.86 27.27 -19.93
CA VAL A 188 3.59 28.63 -20.38
C VAL A 188 4.61 29.56 -19.74
N VAL A 189 5.38 30.24 -20.58
CA VAL A 189 6.43 31.19 -20.18
C VAL A 189 6.15 32.54 -20.83
N ASP A 190 6.00 33.60 -20.04
CA ASP A 190 5.66 34.95 -20.51
C ASP A 190 4.48 34.97 -21.52
N GLY A 191 3.42 34.23 -21.21
CA GLY A 191 2.21 34.07 -22.02
C GLY A 191 2.37 33.17 -23.24
N ARG A 192 3.54 32.53 -23.44
CA ARG A 192 3.83 31.66 -24.59
C ARG A 192 3.87 30.20 -24.18
N ARG A 193 3.08 29.40 -24.89
CA ARG A 193 3.08 27.94 -24.74
C ARG A 193 4.32 27.33 -25.39
N ILE A 194 5.04 26.52 -24.61
CA ILE A 194 6.24 25.79 -25.01
C ILE A 194 6.02 24.30 -24.75
N GLU A 195 6.32 23.49 -25.75
CA GLU A 195 6.39 22.04 -25.61
C GLU A 195 7.79 21.64 -25.10
N PRO A 196 7.91 20.90 -23.98
CA PRO A 196 9.20 20.43 -23.48
C PRO A 196 9.87 19.48 -24.49
N VAL A 197 11.19 19.58 -24.67
CA VAL A 197 11.95 18.72 -25.61
C VAL A 197 11.95 17.26 -25.15
N SER A 198 11.96 17.05 -23.85
CA SER A 198 11.89 15.73 -23.22
C SER A 198 11.75 15.92 -21.72
N ALA A 199 10.58 15.63 -21.15
CA ALA A 199 10.48 15.42 -19.72
C ALA A 199 10.71 13.92 -19.47
N SER A 200 11.87 13.55 -18.94
CA SER A 200 12.01 12.24 -18.30
C SER A 200 10.92 12.11 -17.24
N GLY A 201 10.33 10.92 -17.11
CA GLY A 201 9.36 10.68 -16.05
C GLY A 201 9.96 10.99 -14.69
N PHE A 202 9.28 11.79 -13.89
CA PHE A 202 9.70 12.20 -12.55
C PHE A 202 8.88 11.48 -11.49
N SER A 203 9.53 11.04 -10.42
CA SER A 203 8.84 10.53 -9.25
C SER A 203 8.96 11.54 -8.11
N PRO A 204 7.85 11.97 -7.48
CA PRO A 204 7.89 12.93 -6.36
C PRO A 204 8.45 12.34 -5.06
N THR A 205 9.44 11.44 -5.15
CA THR A 205 10.31 11.06 -4.03
C THR A 205 11.62 11.84 -4.04
N GLU A 206 11.79 12.72 -5.03
CA GLU A 206 12.91 13.63 -5.20
C GLU A 206 12.48 15.05 -4.79
N GLU A 207 13.35 15.77 -4.08
CA GLU A 207 13.05 17.12 -3.55
C GLU A 207 12.95 18.17 -4.66
N SER A 208 13.60 17.94 -5.81
CA SER A 208 13.65 18.91 -6.90
C SER A 208 13.57 18.27 -8.28
N TRP A 209 12.89 18.93 -9.22
CA TRP A 209 12.82 18.52 -10.62
C TRP A 209 13.41 19.60 -11.53
N GLU A 210 14.51 19.24 -12.22
CA GLU A 210 15.10 20.08 -13.26
C GLU A 210 14.42 19.87 -14.62
N VAL A 211 14.06 20.98 -15.26
CA VAL A 211 13.28 21.01 -16.50
C VAL A 211 13.96 21.92 -17.51
N SER A 212 14.56 21.33 -18.54
CA SER A 212 15.16 22.10 -19.64
C SER A 212 14.14 22.34 -20.75
N LEU A 213 13.97 23.61 -21.11
CA LEU A 213 13.07 24.04 -22.18
C LEU A 213 13.89 24.44 -23.42
N PRO A 214 13.38 24.23 -24.66
CA PRO A 214 14.10 24.50 -25.92
C PRO A 214 14.33 25.98 -26.23
N VAL A 215 14.26 26.86 -25.24
CA VAL A 215 13.87 28.25 -25.43
C VAL A 215 15.07 29.07 -25.90
N GLY A 216 15.25 29.12 -27.22
CA GLY A 216 15.90 30.21 -27.93
C GLY A 216 14.89 31.34 -28.15
N LEU A 217 14.32 31.87 -27.07
CA LEU A 217 13.65 33.17 -27.15
C LEU A 217 14.76 34.17 -27.38
N GLY A 218 15.14 34.32 -28.65
CA GLY A 218 15.89 35.47 -29.09
C GLY A 218 15.22 36.66 -28.43
N SER A 219 15.99 37.40 -27.64
CA SER A 219 15.61 38.72 -27.21
C SER A 219 15.04 39.37 -28.47
N ASN A 220 13.72 39.52 -28.56
CA ASN A 220 13.15 40.50 -29.46
C ASN A 220 13.57 41.79 -28.81
N GLY A 221 14.84 42.13 -29.08
CA GLY A 221 15.43 43.40 -28.85
C GLY A 221 14.39 44.34 -29.37
N GLU A 222 13.92 45.13 -28.44
CA GLU A 222 13.24 46.36 -28.67
C GLU A 222 14.08 47.12 -29.70
N ASP A 223 13.81 46.88 -30.98
CA ASP A 223 14.35 47.63 -32.12
C ASP A 223 13.61 48.96 -32.13
N ARG A 224 13.76 49.70 -31.03
CA ARG A 224 13.54 51.14 -30.95
C ARG A 224 14.85 51.78 -31.38
N GLY A 225 15.02 51.80 -32.70
CA GLY A 225 15.70 52.83 -33.46
C GLY A 225 17.00 53.37 -32.88
N GLN A 226 18.11 52.93 -33.44
CA GLN A 226 19.19 53.85 -33.75
C GLN A 226 19.74 53.52 -35.14
N GLY A 227 19.50 54.46 -36.07
CA GLY A 227 20.10 54.43 -37.39
C GLY A 227 21.62 54.46 -37.28
N GLY A 228 22.27 53.63 -38.09
CA GLY A 228 23.70 53.60 -38.26
C GLY A 228 24.05 52.74 -39.47
N GLU A 229 24.09 53.36 -40.64
CA GLU A 229 24.75 52.81 -41.83
C GLU A 229 26.20 52.42 -41.47
N GLY A 230 26.59 51.19 -41.76
CA GLY A 230 27.91 50.67 -41.39
C GLY A 230 28.25 49.33 -42.04
N SER A 231 28.49 49.40 -43.35
CA SER A 231 29.31 48.52 -44.19
C SER A 231 30.11 47.36 -43.55
N GLY A 232 29.89 46.14 -44.06
CA GLY A 232 30.96 45.28 -44.58
C GLY A 232 31.60 44.26 -43.64
N GLY A 233 31.40 42.96 -43.94
CA GLY A 233 32.24 41.90 -43.36
C GLY A 233 31.72 40.49 -43.65
N ALA A 234 32.13 39.92 -44.80
CA ALA A 234 31.91 38.53 -45.15
C ALA A 234 32.68 37.59 -44.21
N GLY A 235 31.99 36.57 -43.69
CA GLY A 235 32.55 35.50 -42.86
C GLY A 235 31.74 34.23 -43.02
N GLU A 236 32.05 33.49 -44.08
CA GLU A 236 31.46 32.20 -44.43
C GLU A 236 32.15 31.10 -43.61
N SER A 237 31.43 30.54 -42.63
CA SER A 237 31.88 29.36 -41.88
C SER A 237 30.76 28.33 -41.81
N ALA A 238 30.77 27.41 -42.78
CA ALA A 238 29.92 26.23 -42.83
C ALA A 238 30.56 25.08 -42.02
N SER A 239 30.12 24.88 -40.78
CA SER A 239 30.35 23.65 -40.04
C SER A 239 29.10 22.76 -40.13
N MET A 240 29.11 21.81 -41.08
CA MET A 240 28.09 20.78 -41.23
C MET A 240 28.24 19.73 -40.12
N ASN A 241 27.35 19.76 -39.13
CA ASN A 241 27.30 18.78 -38.05
C ASN A 241 26.82 17.42 -38.55
N VAL A 242 27.71 16.42 -38.47
CA VAL A 242 27.50 14.99 -38.78
C VAL A 242 26.35 14.36 -37.98
N LEU A 243 25.90 15.01 -36.90
CA LEU A 243 24.73 14.59 -36.10
C LEU A 243 23.39 14.70 -36.87
N GLY A 244 23.28 15.61 -37.83
CA GLY A 244 22.05 15.79 -38.61
C GLY A 244 21.75 14.62 -39.56
N LEU A 245 22.77 13.88 -40.00
CA LEU A 245 22.59 12.77 -40.95
C LEU A 245 22.06 11.50 -40.28
N VAL A 246 22.39 11.27 -39.01
CA VAL A 246 21.93 10.09 -38.25
C VAL A 246 20.46 10.25 -37.83
N LEU A 247 20.03 11.48 -37.51
CA LEU A 247 18.65 11.78 -37.13
C LEU A 247 17.67 11.66 -38.30
N VAL A 248 18.08 12.06 -39.51
CA VAL A 248 17.26 11.92 -40.73
C VAL A 248 17.11 10.45 -41.13
N ALA A 249 18.14 9.61 -40.96
CA ALA A 249 18.06 8.18 -41.25
C ALA A 249 17.14 7.44 -40.26
N GLY A 250 17.16 7.81 -38.97
CA GLY A 250 16.28 7.24 -37.95
C GLY A 250 14.80 7.58 -38.15
N LEU A 251 14.50 8.84 -38.48
CA LEU A 251 13.13 9.28 -38.79
C LEU A 251 12.57 8.64 -40.07
N LEU A 252 13.42 8.35 -41.06
CA LEU A 252 13.00 7.69 -42.29
C LEU A 252 12.62 6.21 -42.05
N LEU A 253 13.34 5.50 -41.18
CA LEU A 253 13.04 4.11 -40.82
C LEU A 253 11.77 4.00 -39.95
N MET A 254 11.56 4.96 -39.03
CA MET A 254 10.33 5.06 -38.23
C MET A 254 9.09 5.42 -39.08
N ALA A 255 9.24 6.30 -40.07
CA ALA A 255 8.14 6.63 -40.99
C ALA A 255 7.72 5.43 -41.86
N ILE A 256 8.66 4.54 -42.21
CA ILE A 256 8.40 3.28 -42.93
C ILE A 256 7.71 2.26 -42.01
N ALA A 257 8.09 2.18 -40.73
CA ALA A 257 7.50 1.26 -39.76
C ALA A 257 6.07 1.66 -39.32
N VAL A 258 5.75 2.96 -39.33
CA VAL A 258 4.46 3.51 -38.84
C VAL A 258 3.54 3.97 -39.97
N GLY A 259 3.94 3.82 -41.23
CA GLY A 259 3.07 4.07 -42.39
C GLY A 259 2.69 5.54 -42.60
N LEU A 260 3.56 6.48 -42.20
CA LEU A 260 3.36 7.92 -42.45
C LEU A 260 3.98 8.33 -43.80
N PRO A 261 3.36 9.23 -44.58
CA PRO A 261 3.76 9.48 -45.96
C PRO A 261 5.00 10.37 -46.06
N ALA A 262 6.07 9.82 -46.63
CA ALA A 262 7.24 10.59 -47.08
C ALA A 262 6.92 11.43 -48.33
N ASN A 263 7.60 12.56 -48.42
CA ASN A 263 7.61 13.62 -49.45
C ASN A 263 6.92 13.32 -50.82
N ARG A 264 5.95 14.20 -51.15
CA ARG A 264 4.96 14.14 -52.25
C ARG A 264 5.49 14.01 -53.70
N ARG A 265 6.79 14.10 -53.97
CA ARG A 265 7.33 14.05 -55.35
C ARG A 265 7.56 12.62 -55.86
N VAL A 266 7.73 11.64 -54.97
CA VAL A 266 7.91 10.22 -55.36
C VAL A 266 6.57 9.46 -55.40
N LEU A 267 5.57 9.91 -54.63
CA LEU A 267 4.25 9.24 -54.55
C LEU A 267 3.28 9.51 -55.72
N LYS A 268 3.55 10.49 -56.59
CA LYS A 268 2.64 10.86 -57.71
C LYS A 268 2.50 9.79 -58.80
N ARG A 269 3.30 8.71 -58.78
CA ARG A 269 3.24 7.64 -59.78
C ARG A 269 2.34 6.45 -59.42
N PHE A 270 1.83 6.33 -58.19
CA PHE A 270 1.29 5.03 -57.74
C PHE A 270 -0.11 5.01 -57.10
N LEU A 271 -0.86 6.11 -56.97
CA LEU A 271 -2.21 6.03 -56.40
C LEU A 271 -3.26 6.87 -57.16
N PRO A 272 -4.43 6.31 -57.48
CA PRO A 272 -5.50 6.99 -58.17
C PRO A 272 -6.19 8.02 -57.25
N SER A 273 -6.68 9.09 -57.86
CA SER A 273 -7.29 10.26 -57.22
C SER A 273 -8.61 9.92 -56.50
N ALA A 274 -8.55 9.60 -55.21
CA ALA A 274 -9.73 9.66 -54.35
C ALA A 274 -9.76 11.03 -53.64
N THR A 275 -10.90 11.70 -53.69
CA THR A 275 -11.04 13.06 -53.14
C THR A 275 -11.11 13.04 -51.61
N PRO A 276 -10.71 14.11 -50.90
CA PRO A 276 -10.76 14.17 -49.42
C PRO A 276 -12.13 13.84 -48.81
N ARG A 277 -13.23 14.04 -49.55
CA ARG A 277 -14.58 13.66 -49.12
C ARG A 277 -14.80 12.15 -49.06
N GLU A 278 -14.15 11.38 -49.94
CA GLU A 278 -14.21 9.91 -49.90
C GLU A 278 -13.40 9.32 -48.75
N SER A 279 -12.28 9.95 -48.37
CA SER A 279 -11.49 9.51 -47.22
C SER A 279 -12.28 9.66 -45.92
N ILE A 280 -13.01 10.76 -45.75
CA ILE A 280 -13.84 11.01 -44.56
C ILE A 280 -15.05 10.06 -44.52
N SER A 281 -15.69 9.76 -45.65
CA SER A 281 -16.81 8.82 -45.69
C SER A 281 -16.38 7.39 -45.37
N ARG A 282 -15.21 6.96 -45.85
CA ARG A 282 -14.61 5.67 -45.49
C ARG A 282 -14.31 5.58 -44.00
N LEU A 283 -13.71 6.61 -43.42
CA LEU A 283 -13.38 6.64 -41.98
C LEU A 283 -14.64 6.55 -41.10
N ARG A 284 -15.71 7.25 -41.48
CA ARG A 284 -17.02 7.15 -40.81
C ARG A 284 -17.64 5.76 -40.94
N ALA A 285 -17.47 5.10 -42.09
CA ALA A 285 -17.96 3.74 -42.30
C ALA A 285 -17.20 2.73 -41.41
N THR A 286 -15.86 2.82 -41.33
CA THR A 286 -15.04 1.94 -40.48
C THR A 286 -15.31 2.16 -38.99
N SER A 287 -15.53 3.41 -38.58
CA SER A 287 -15.89 3.75 -37.21
C SER A 287 -17.26 3.16 -36.81
N ARG A 288 -18.27 3.28 -37.68
CA ARG A 288 -19.60 2.68 -37.44
C ARG A 288 -19.53 1.16 -37.35
N GLU A 289 -18.72 0.52 -38.18
CA GLU A 289 -18.52 -0.94 -38.15
C GLU A 289 -17.81 -1.39 -36.86
N SER A 290 -16.83 -0.63 -36.38
CA SER A 290 -16.15 -0.93 -35.11
C SER A 290 -17.11 -0.81 -33.92
N ILE A 291 -17.97 0.21 -33.91
CA ILE A 291 -18.99 0.41 -32.88
C ILE A 291 -20.05 -0.71 -32.90
N SER A 292 -20.45 -1.19 -34.08
CA SER A 292 -21.42 -2.28 -34.18
C SER A 292 -20.83 -3.61 -33.67
N ARG A 293 -19.56 -3.91 -33.97
CA ARG A 293 -18.85 -5.09 -33.43
C ARG A 293 -18.72 -5.05 -31.91
N LEU A 294 -18.42 -3.89 -31.33
CA LEU A 294 -18.36 -3.71 -29.87
C LEU A 294 -19.73 -3.92 -29.20
N ARG A 295 -20.81 -3.42 -29.81
CA ARG A 295 -22.17 -3.65 -29.28
C ARG A 295 -22.59 -5.12 -29.39
N ALA A 296 -22.20 -5.82 -30.44
CA ALA A 296 -22.48 -7.25 -30.62
C ALA A 296 -21.77 -8.10 -29.55
N THR A 297 -20.47 -7.87 -29.33
CA THR A 297 -19.67 -8.57 -28.32
C THR A 297 -20.14 -8.28 -26.88
N SER A 298 -20.57 -7.05 -26.60
CA SER A 298 -21.18 -6.70 -25.31
C SER A 298 -22.51 -7.44 -25.06
N ARG A 299 -23.39 -7.54 -26.07
CA ARG A 299 -24.65 -8.31 -25.97
C ARG A 299 -24.41 -9.81 -25.81
N GLU A 300 -23.37 -10.34 -26.45
CA GLU A 300 -22.99 -11.74 -26.29
C GLU A 300 -22.45 -12.02 -24.88
N SER A 301 -21.68 -11.10 -24.31
CA SER A 301 -21.16 -11.24 -22.95
C SER A 301 -22.30 -11.21 -21.91
N THR A 302 -23.29 -10.33 -22.09
CA THR A 302 -24.45 -10.27 -21.18
C THR A 302 -25.37 -11.47 -21.31
N SER A 303 -25.55 -12.03 -22.51
CA SER A 303 -26.33 -13.26 -22.68
C SER A 303 -25.65 -14.47 -22.06
N ARG A 304 -24.31 -14.59 -22.17
CA ARG A 304 -23.53 -15.65 -21.51
C ARG A 304 -23.66 -15.57 -19.98
N LEU A 305 -23.48 -14.38 -19.40
CA LEU A 305 -23.64 -14.19 -17.95
C LEU A 305 -25.04 -14.56 -17.47
N ARG A 306 -26.08 -14.14 -18.22
CA ARG A 306 -27.46 -14.49 -17.88
C ARG A 306 -27.70 -16.00 -17.93
N ALA A 307 -27.21 -16.68 -18.95
CA ALA A 307 -27.31 -18.13 -19.10
C ALA A 307 -26.56 -18.90 -17.99
N THR A 308 -25.46 -18.35 -17.45
CA THR A 308 -24.74 -18.94 -16.32
C THR A 308 -25.44 -18.68 -14.98
N CYS A 309 -25.98 -17.48 -14.77
CA CYS A 309 -26.56 -17.09 -13.48
C CYS A 309 -27.99 -17.63 -13.26
N GLU A 310 -28.81 -17.74 -14.30
CA GLU A 310 -30.19 -18.20 -14.18
C GLU A 310 -30.35 -19.59 -13.52
N PRO A 311 -29.58 -20.65 -13.90
CA PRO A 311 -29.70 -21.95 -13.23
C PRO A 311 -29.22 -21.94 -11.77
N ILE A 312 -28.30 -21.03 -11.40
CA ILE A 312 -27.86 -20.85 -10.01
C ILE A 312 -28.98 -20.23 -9.18
N LEU A 313 -29.61 -19.17 -9.70
CA LEU A 313 -30.74 -18.52 -9.06
C LEU A 313 -31.94 -19.48 -8.92
N ALA A 314 -32.21 -20.30 -9.93
CA ALA A 314 -33.23 -21.33 -9.88
C ALA A 314 -32.93 -22.39 -8.80
N LYS A 315 -31.66 -22.83 -8.66
CA LYS A 315 -31.24 -23.75 -7.58
C LYS A 315 -31.38 -23.14 -6.19
N VAL A 316 -31.14 -21.83 -6.03
CA VAL A 316 -31.32 -21.12 -4.76
C VAL A 316 -32.81 -20.99 -4.43
N ALA A 317 -33.65 -20.67 -5.41
CA ALA A 317 -35.10 -20.57 -5.24
C ALA A 317 -35.78 -21.92 -4.96
N ALA A 318 -35.23 -23.03 -5.48
CA ALA A 318 -35.74 -24.37 -5.28
C ALA A 318 -35.33 -25.02 -3.94
N ARG A 319 -34.50 -24.36 -3.12
CA ARG A 319 -34.24 -24.86 -1.77
C ARG A 319 -35.51 -24.70 -0.93
N PRO A 320 -36.09 -25.79 -0.40
CA PRO A 320 -37.27 -25.68 0.44
C PRO A 320 -36.94 -24.77 1.62
N ARG A 321 -37.76 -23.74 1.81
CA ARG A 321 -37.73 -22.93 3.03
C ARG A 321 -37.81 -23.91 4.20
N LEU A 322 -36.74 -23.99 4.99
CA LEU A 322 -36.75 -24.73 6.25
C LEU A 322 -37.78 -24.06 7.15
N THR A 323 -39.01 -24.55 7.07
CA THR A 323 -40.08 -24.22 7.99
C THR A 323 -39.60 -24.59 9.38
N THR A 324 -39.49 -23.60 10.24
CA THR A 324 -39.14 -23.71 11.64
C THR A 324 -40.17 -24.57 12.36
N ALA A 325 -39.97 -25.89 12.34
CA ALA A 325 -40.64 -26.79 13.27
C ALA A 325 -39.97 -26.59 14.64
N ILE A 326 -40.63 -25.77 15.47
CA ILE A 326 -40.34 -25.66 16.90
C ILE A 326 -40.74 -26.99 17.53
N VAL A 327 -39.83 -27.96 17.49
CA VAL A 327 -39.89 -29.17 18.30
C VAL A 327 -39.04 -28.89 19.54
N ARG A 328 -39.70 -28.85 20.70
CA ARG A 328 -39.08 -28.86 22.03
C ARG A 328 -38.28 -30.16 22.19
N GLY A 329 -37.05 -30.14 21.71
CA GLY A 329 -36.04 -31.17 21.94
C GLY A 329 -34.72 -30.46 22.10
N ARG A 330 -34.11 -30.61 23.28
CA ARG A 330 -32.84 -30.00 23.70
C ARG A 330 -31.69 -30.58 22.86
N PHE A 331 -31.60 -30.21 21.59
CA PHE A 331 -30.42 -30.43 20.77
C PHE A 331 -29.41 -29.36 21.14
N VAL A 332 -28.49 -29.70 22.05
CA VAL A 332 -27.19 -29.04 22.12
C VAL A 332 -26.51 -29.38 20.79
N ARG A 333 -26.70 -28.55 19.76
CA ARG A 333 -25.83 -28.59 18.59
C ARG A 333 -24.44 -28.29 19.10
N ARG A 334 -23.60 -29.31 19.23
CA ARG A 334 -22.16 -29.09 19.36
C ARG A 334 -21.75 -28.22 18.17
N PRO A 335 -21.08 -27.08 18.38
CA PRO A 335 -20.52 -26.35 17.26
C PRO A 335 -19.64 -27.32 16.44
N PRO A 336 -19.59 -27.16 15.11
CA PRO A 336 -18.65 -27.95 14.30
C PRO A 336 -17.26 -27.81 14.93
N ARG A 337 -16.56 -28.94 15.13
CA ARG A 337 -15.18 -28.95 15.58
C ARG A 337 -14.39 -28.04 14.63
N GLN A 338 -13.79 -26.97 15.15
CA GLN A 338 -12.85 -26.16 14.36
C GLN A 338 -11.70 -27.09 13.98
N VAL A 339 -11.50 -27.27 12.68
CA VAL A 339 -10.33 -27.97 12.16
C VAL A 339 -9.17 -27.03 12.37
N SER A 340 -8.18 -27.46 13.14
CA SER A 340 -6.95 -26.71 13.33
C SER A 340 -5.83 -27.36 12.53
N GLU A 341 -5.12 -26.56 11.76
CA GLU A 341 -3.96 -27.01 11.00
C GLU A 341 -2.69 -26.51 11.68
N LEU A 342 -1.72 -27.41 11.88
CA LEU A 342 -0.38 -27.00 12.26
C LEU A 342 0.32 -26.53 10.98
N VAL A 343 0.70 -25.26 10.97
CA VAL A 343 1.34 -24.64 9.81
C VAL A 343 2.74 -24.15 10.16
N ARG A 344 3.62 -24.20 9.18
CA ARG A 344 4.93 -23.56 9.19
C ARG A 344 4.93 -22.45 8.16
N VAL A 345 5.13 -21.24 8.65
CA VAL A 345 5.20 -20.03 7.85
C VAL A 345 6.65 -19.56 7.81
N ARG A 346 7.28 -19.59 6.64
CA ARG A 346 8.58 -18.95 6.42
C ARG A 346 8.36 -17.55 5.91
N LEU A 347 8.96 -16.57 6.58
CA LEU A 347 8.88 -15.16 6.22
C LEU A 347 9.95 -14.78 5.20
N LYS A 348 9.72 -13.68 4.46
CA LYS A 348 10.67 -13.12 3.49
C LYS A 348 11.96 -12.60 4.11
N ASP A 349 11.95 -12.26 5.41
CA ASP A 349 13.15 -11.91 6.18
C ASP A 349 13.96 -13.14 6.62
N GLY A 350 13.51 -14.36 6.29
CA GLY A 350 14.17 -15.61 6.64
C GLY A 350 13.73 -16.24 7.96
N ARG A 351 12.93 -15.54 8.78
CA ARG A 351 12.36 -16.12 10.01
C ARG A 351 11.37 -17.24 9.68
N THR A 352 11.16 -18.16 10.63
CA THR A 352 10.17 -19.24 10.49
C THR A 352 9.30 -19.30 11.73
N ILE A 353 7.99 -19.39 11.54
CA ILE A 353 6.99 -19.46 12.60
C ILE A 353 6.19 -20.75 12.41
N GLU A 354 6.14 -21.59 13.44
CA GLU A 354 5.32 -22.81 13.50
C GLU A 354 4.20 -22.57 14.51
N GLY A 355 2.95 -22.86 14.11
CA GLY A 355 1.80 -22.68 14.98
C GLY A 355 0.51 -23.25 14.41
N TRP A 356 -0.50 -23.33 15.25
CA TRP A 356 -1.84 -23.80 14.88
C TRP A 356 -2.69 -22.64 14.39
N THR A 357 -3.39 -22.82 13.26
CA THR A 357 -4.45 -21.92 12.78
C THR A 357 -5.82 -22.45 13.20
N ASP A 358 -6.76 -21.54 13.49
CA ASP A 358 -8.17 -21.82 13.80
C ASP A 358 -9.05 -21.95 12.54
N HIS A 359 -8.46 -21.72 11.38
CA HIS A 359 -9.10 -21.77 10.07
C HIS A 359 -8.29 -22.63 9.10
N GLU A 360 -8.99 -23.36 8.23
CA GLU A 360 -8.39 -24.04 7.08
C GLU A 360 -7.67 -23.00 6.23
N VAL A 361 -6.38 -23.20 5.95
CA VAL A 361 -5.64 -22.19 5.19
C VAL A 361 -5.97 -22.32 3.72
N GLU A 362 -6.97 -21.57 3.27
CA GLU A 362 -7.28 -21.43 1.86
C GLU A 362 -6.15 -20.65 1.16
N LYS A 363 -5.82 -21.03 -0.08
CA LYS A 363 -4.65 -20.52 -0.81
C LYS A 363 -4.66 -19.01 -1.07
N ASP A 364 -5.80 -18.35 -0.89
CA ASP A 364 -6.03 -16.95 -1.26
C ASP A 364 -6.17 -15.99 -0.04
N HIS A 365 -5.84 -16.43 1.18
CA HIS A 365 -5.94 -15.53 2.34
C HIS A 365 -4.89 -14.42 2.32
N VAL A 366 -5.34 -13.21 2.66
CA VAL A 366 -4.53 -11.97 2.80
C VAL A 366 -3.54 -12.08 3.98
N ALA A 367 -3.77 -13.02 4.91
CA ALA A 367 -2.91 -13.28 6.06
C ALA A 367 -3.16 -14.68 6.65
N VAL A 368 -2.17 -15.20 7.37
CA VAL A 368 -2.27 -16.42 8.19
C VAL A 368 -2.34 -16.00 9.66
N ARG A 369 -3.43 -16.38 10.32
CA ARG A 369 -3.59 -16.21 11.76
C ARG A 369 -3.15 -17.49 12.46
N LEU A 370 -2.25 -17.36 13.43
CA LEU A 370 -1.84 -18.46 14.29
C LEU A 370 -2.54 -18.29 15.64
N ALA A 371 -3.52 -19.15 15.90
CA ALA A 371 -4.23 -19.24 17.17
C ALA A 371 -3.29 -19.63 18.33
N GLN A 372 -2.27 -20.43 18.04
CA GLN A 372 -1.21 -20.80 18.99
C GLN A 372 0.12 -20.88 18.27
N ILE A 373 1.16 -20.25 18.82
CA ILE A 373 2.51 -20.29 18.28
C ILE A 373 3.30 -21.32 19.07
N ASP A 374 3.75 -22.37 18.41
CA ASP A 374 4.54 -23.44 19.03
C ASP A 374 6.04 -23.09 19.00
N ARG A 375 6.52 -22.50 17.91
CA ARG A 375 7.95 -22.18 17.76
C ARG A 375 8.19 -21.01 16.82
N VAL A 376 9.13 -20.14 17.19
CA VAL A 376 9.67 -19.08 16.33
C VAL A 376 11.17 -19.27 16.19
N ARG A 377 11.68 -19.21 14.94
CA ARG A 377 13.11 -19.26 14.63
C ARG A 377 13.54 -17.99 13.89
N ASP A 378 14.69 -17.46 14.26
CA ASP A 378 15.33 -16.36 13.55
C ASP A 378 15.94 -16.82 12.21
N GLN A 379 16.50 -15.88 11.42
CA GLN A 379 17.12 -16.16 10.12
C GLN A 379 18.30 -17.15 10.18
N SER A 380 18.90 -17.35 11.36
CA SER A 380 19.97 -18.34 11.59
C SER A 380 19.43 -19.73 11.97
N GLY A 381 18.11 -19.86 12.14
CA GLY A 381 17.44 -21.09 12.57
C GLY A 381 17.41 -21.27 14.10
N ARG A 382 17.90 -20.29 14.87
CA ARG A 382 17.90 -20.32 16.33
C ARG A 382 16.51 -20.00 16.88
N SER A 383 16.08 -20.74 17.90
CA SER A 383 14.80 -20.48 18.58
C SER A 383 14.83 -19.14 19.30
N VAL A 384 13.80 -18.33 19.09
CA VAL A 384 13.59 -17.05 19.77
C VAL A 384 12.21 -17.03 20.40
N GLY A 385 12.00 -16.14 21.38
CA GLY A 385 10.66 -15.93 21.96
C GLY A 385 9.70 -15.40 20.90
N SER A 386 8.44 -15.83 20.96
CA SER A 386 7.39 -15.25 20.12
C SER A 386 7.05 -13.83 20.59
N THR A 387 6.63 -13.00 19.66
CA THR A 387 6.06 -11.69 19.91
C THR A 387 4.58 -11.70 19.51
N PRO A 388 3.74 -10.77 20.01
CA PRO A 388 2.36 -10.65 19.57
C PRO A 388 2.17 -10.54 18.04
N ARG A 389 3.19 -10.04 17.32
CA ARG A 389 3.20 -9.95 15.85
C ARG A 389 3.29 -11.31 15.16
N ASP A 390 3.88 -12.29 15.82
CA ASP A 390 4.05 -13.62 15.24
C ASP A 390 2.73 -14.41 15.18
N ALA A 391 1.68 -13.94 15.86
CA ALA A 391 0.35 -14.52 15.81
C ALA A 391 -0.40 -14.19 14.51
N PHE A 392 0.12 -13.25 13.71
CA PHE A 392 -0.51 -12.85 12.47
C PHE A 392 0.53 -12.49 11.41
N VAL A 393 0.62 -13.33 10.38
CA VAL A 393 1.57 -13.15 9.30
C VAL A 393 0.82 -12.71 8.04
N LEU A 394 1.11 -11.50 7.56
CA LEU A 394 0.53 -11.00 6.31
C LEU A 394 1.04 -11.82 5.13
N GLN A 395 0.19 -12.10 4.13
CA GLN A 395 0.58 -12.82 2.92
C GLN A 395 1.78 -12.15 2.20
N SER A 396 1.87 -10.82 2.27
CA SER A 396 3.00 -10.05 1.74
C SER A 396 4.33 -10.36 2.44
N GLN A 397 4.31 -10.86 3.66
CA GLN A 397 5.47 -11.27 4.45
C GLN A 397 5.81 -12.75 4.27
N ILE A 398 4.86 -13.58 3.83
CA ILE A 398 5.05 -15.02 3.65
C ILE A 398 5.93 -15.27 2.41
N ALA A 399 7.03 -15.98 2.61
CA ALA A 399 7.84 -16.56 1.54
C ALA A 399 7.31 -17.94 1.16
N THR A 400 7.07 -18.80 2.15
CA THR A 400 6.47 -20.13 1.95
C THR A 400 5.54 -20.46 3.11
N LEU A 401 4.42 -21.11 2.79
CA LEU A 401 3.50 -21.68 3.77
C LEU A 401 3.45 -23.19 3.56
N GLU A 402 3.71 -23.94 4.62
CA GLU A 402 3.66 -25.40 4.64
C GLU A 402 2.64 -25.85 5.70
N VAL A 403 1.65 -26.64 5.31
CA VAL A 403 0.74 -27.30 6.25
C VAL A 403 1.41 -28.59 6.70
N LEU A 404 1.79 -28.67 7.98
CA LEU A 404 2.52 -29.80 8.54
C LEU A 404 1.59 -30.94 8.95
N VAL A 405 0.46 -30.61 9.59
CA VAL A 405 -0.53 -31.58 10.06
C VAL A 405 -1.92 -30.97 9.98
N THR A 406 -2.85 -31.66 9.32
CA THR A 406 -4.28 -31.35 9.40
C THR A 406 -4.89 -32.26 10.46
N SER A 407 -5.31 -31.71 11.60
CA SER A 407 -5.97 -32.49 12.64
C SER A 407 -7.45 -32.12 12.73
N ALA A 408 -8.32 -33.09 12.44
CA ALA A 408 -9.77 -32.94 12.64
C ALA A 408 -10.16 -32.91 14.13
N GLU A 409 -9.25 -33.36 14.99
CA GLU A 409 -9.31 -33.22 16.43
C GLU A 409 -8.32 -32.11 16.76
N GLY A 410 -8.75 -30.97 17.27
CA GLY A 410 -7.84 -29.84 17.58
C GLY A 410 -6.65 -30.25 18.44
N PRO A 411 -5.68 -29.35 18.73
CA PRO A 411 -4.49 -29.70 19.52
C PRO A 411 -4.92 -30.57 20.70
N ILE A 412 -4.45 -31.82 20.70
CA ILE A 412 -4.76 -32.76 21.77
C ILE A 412 -3.96 -32.22 22.93
N VAL A 413 -4.55 -31.31 23.70
CA VAL A 413 -4.17 -31.11 25.09
C VAL A 413 -4.44 -32.48 25.69
N THR A 414 -3.36 -33.27 25.82
CA THR A 414 -3.46 -34.62 26.35
C THR A 414 -4.11 -34.47 27.71
N ARG A 415 -5.32 -35.00 27.85
CA ARG A 415 -6.14 -34.94 29.05
C ARG A 415 -5.40 -35.43 30.30
N GLU A 416 -4.25 -36.08 30.13
CA GLU A 416 -3.27 -36.38 31.17
C GLU A 416 -2.67 -35.14 31.83
N GLU A 417 -2.31 -34.05 31.13
CA GLU A 417 -1.78 -32.83 31.77
C GLU A 417 -2.84 -32.11 32.63
N GLU A 418 -4.09 -32.02 32.14
CA GLU A 418 -5.22 -31.49 32.93
C GLU A 418 -5.57 -32.40 34.12
N ASN A 419 -5.41 -33.73 34.00
CA ASN A 419 -5.63 -34.66 35.11
C ASN A 419 -4.47 -34.65 36.12
N GLU A 420 -3.23 -34.39 35.68
CA GLU A 420 -2.07 -34.27 36.56
C GLU A 420 -2.19 -33.01 37.42
N GLU A 421 -2.59 -31.87 36.84
CA GLU A 421 -2.88 -30.65 37.60
C GLU A 421 -4.06 -30.85 38.56
N ALA A 422 -5.15 -31.50 38.12
CA ALA A 422 -6.28 -31.80 38.99
C ALA A 422 -5.88 -32.73 40.15
N ARG A 423 -5.03 -33.73 39.90
CA ARG A 423 -4.47 -34.62 40.94
C ARG A 423 -3.58 -33.88 41.93
N VAL A 424 -2.74 -32.96 41.46
CA VAL A 424 -1.86 -32.16 42.34
C VAL A 424 -2.68 -31.21 43.22
N ILE A 425 -3.78 -30.65 42.71
CA ILE A 425 -4.70 -29.82 43.50
C ILE A 425 -5.42 -30.66 44.56
N ASP A 426 -5.89 -31.87 44.22
CA ASP A 426 -6.60 -32.75 45.16
C ASP A 426 -5.66 -33.27 46.26
N LEU A 427 -4.42 -33.63 45.92
CA LEU A 427 -3.38 -34.04 46.88
C LEU A 427 -3.03 -32.91 47.87
N ARG A 428 -2.90 -31.66 47.39
CA ARG A 428 -2.69 -30.50 48.27
C ARG A 428 -3.88 -30.21 49.15
N ALA A 429 -5.11 -30.45 48.67
CA ALA A 429 -6.32 -30.29 49.45
C ALA A 429 -6.48 -31.38 50.53
N GLU A 430 -5.97 -32.58 50.31
CA GLU A 430 -5.95 -33.65 51.31
C GLU A 430 -4.89 -33.41 52.41
N ASP A 431 -3.69 -32.95 52.06
CA ASP A 431 -2.66 -32.63 53.05
C ASP A 431 -3.11 -31.48 53.98
N ALA A 432 -3.77 -30.45 53.43
CA ALA A 432 -4.33 -29.35 54.21
C ALA A 432 -5.53 -29.75 55.11
N ARG A 433 -6.13 -30.93 54.92
CA ARG A 433 -7.17 -31.48 55.83
C ARG A 433 -6.60 -32.37 56.92
N ARG A 434 -5.32 -32.77 56.82
CA ARG A 434 -4.63 -33.63 57.80
C ARG A 434 -3.86 -32.83 58.85
N GLU A 435 -3.52 -31.58 58.54
CA GLU A 435 -3.09 -30.56 59.52
C GLU A 435 -4.31 -29.94 60.23
#